data_AF-A0A6I3N6I7-F1
#
_entry.id   AF-A0A6I3N6I7-F1
#
_cell.length_a   1.000
_cell.length_b   1.000
_cell.length_c   1.000
_cell.angle_alpha   90.00
_cell.angle_beta   90.00
_cell.angle_gamma   90.00
#
_symmetry.space_group_name_H-M   'P 1'
#
loop_
_entity.id
_entity.type
_entity.pdbx_description
1 polymer ?
#
loop_
_entity_poly.entity_id
_entity_poly.type
_entity_poly.pdbx_seq_one_letter_code
_entity_poly.pdbx_strand_id
1 'polypeptide(L)'
;MLNRDSYIKIVFILSVIFFAGCNQKESNNKYHVISKYYKSSISKKIWQLANDSIKSWKKSNLQSWKYDPSKGENVLDTTVCVNNNGNKAVMAILSHDFSPNAKLEAIGFFYGFKIKEEWYFFTGATCYLPRKNYTKDIHTPLSFAELHEIAMKEVFSGYLVEKKTKKDMGWWKNIFAPEYSYSYEINDKWFDDHFKTSWGYYKNDKFITPSTQREWDSLYIDKALSVWRK
;
A
#
# COMPACT_ATOMS: atom_id res chain seq x y z
N MET A 1 28.06 -56.47 -17.14
CA MET A 1 27.15 -56.69 -15.99
C MET A 1 27.78 -56.08 -14.76
N LEU A 2 27.15 -55.09 -14.12
CA LEU A 2 27.65 -54.52 -12.86
C LEU A 2 27.54 -55.59 -11.76
N ASN A 3 28.59 -55.74 -10.95
CA ASN A 3 28.61 -56.71 -9.84
C ASN A 3 27.56 -56.31 -8.78
N ARG A 4 26.99 -57.29 -8.06
CA ARG A 4 25.94 -57.09 -7.05
C ARG A 4 26.34 -56.05 -6.00
N ASP A 5 27.61 -56.02 -5.63
CA ASP A 5 28.17 -55.05 -4.69
C ASP A 5 28.22 -53.63 -5.24
N SER A 6 28.41 -53.48 -6.56
CA SER A 6 28.32 -52.18 -7.24
C SER A 6 26.88 -51.67 -7.26
N TYR A 7 25.90 -52.56 -7.38
CA TYR A 7 24.47 -52.20 -7.35
C TYR A 7 24.03 -51.71 -5.97
N ILE A 8 24.44 -52.43 -4.91
CA ILE A 8 24.13 -52.05 -3.52
C ILE A 8 24.74 -50.68 -3.18
N LYS A 9 25.98 -50.41 -3.61
CA LYS A 9 26.63 -49.10 -3.42
C LYS A 9 25.90 -47.96 -4.14
N ILE A 10 25.42 -48.19 -5.37
CA ILE A 10 24.68 -47.18 -6.13
C ILE A 10 23.31 -46.89 -5.49
N VAL A 11 22.59 -47.91 -5.04
CA VAL A 11 21.30 -47.76 -4.35
C VAL A 11 21.48 -47.01 -3.02
N PHE A 12 22.56 -47.31 -2.28
CA PHE A 12 22.84 -46.62 -1.02
C PHE A 12 23.20 -45.13 -1.24
N ILE A 13 24.02 -44.83 -2.25
CA ILE A 13 24.36 -43.43 -2.62
C ILE A 13 23.12 -42.66 -3.08
N LEU A 14 22.25 -43.27 -3.89
CA LEU A 14 20.99 -42.66 -4.30
C LEU A 14 20.06 -42.40 -3.10
N SER A 15 19.99 -43.32 -2.13
CA SER A 15 19.16 -43.15 -0.94
C SER A 15 19.63 -41.98 -0.05
N VAL A 16 20.95 -41.77 0.09
CA VAL A 16 21.49 -40.66 0.89
C VAL A 16 21.25 -39.30 0.23
N ILE A 17 21.22 -39.23 -1.11
CA ILE A 17 20.87 -38.00 -1.85
C ILE A 17 19.40 -37.61 -1.60
N PHE A 18 18.50 -38.59 -1.41
CA PHE A 18 17.08 -38.32 -1.12
C PHE A 18 16.81 -37.80 0.30
N PHE A 19 17.70 -38.04 1.26
CA PHE A 19 17.54 -37.55 2.66
C PHE A 19 18.36 -36.30 2.99
N ALA A 20 19.26 -35.85 2.11
CA ALA A 20 19.97 -34.58 2.23
C ALA A 20 19.16 -33.36 1.69
N GLY A 21 17.89 -33.55 1.37
CA GLY A 21 16.94 -32.46 1.14
C GLY A 21 16.59 -31.79 2.46
N CYS A 22 17.50 -30.95 2.97
CA CYS A 22 17.18 -30.00 4.02
C CYS A 22 15.89 -29.26 3.63
N ASN A 23 14.84 -29.44 4.42
CA ASN A 23 13.71 -28.51 4.51
C ASN A 23 14.25 -27.18 5.04
N GLN A 24 14.91 -26.43 4.15
CA GLN A 24 14.88 -24.99 4.26
C GLN A 24 13.40 -24.66 4.12
N LYS A 25 12.75 -24.32 5.23
CA LYS A 25 11.54 -23.51 5.16
C LYS A 25 11.93 -22.36 4.26
N GLU A 26 11.52 -22.42 2.99
CA GLU A 26 11.45 -21.26 2.13
C GLU A 26 10.68 -20.25 2.97
N SER A 27 11.40 -19.27 3.53
CA SER A 27 10.76 -18.01 3.84
C SER A 27 10.06 -17.65 2.54
N ASN A 28 8.75 -17.51 2.58
CA ASN A 28 7.86 -17.11 1.49
C ASN A 28 8.21 -15.70 0.96
N ASN A 29 9.46 -15.46 0.61
CA ASN A 29 9.94 -14.28 -0.06
C ASN A 29 9.77 -14.52 -1.56
N LYS A 30 8.56 -14.91 -1.97
CA LYS A 30 8.01 -14.50 -3.26
C LYS A 30 7.58 -13.03 -3.09
N TYR A 31 8.54 -12.15 -2.82
CA TYR A 31 8.32 -10.72 -3.03
C TYR A 31 8.45 -10.50 -4.52
N HIS A 32 7.39 -10.84 -5.25
CA HIS A 32 7.16 -10.21 -6.54
C HIS A 32 6.97 -8.75 -6.21
N VAL A 33 8.06 -8.00 -6.30
CA VAL A 33 8.11 -6.55 -6.25
C VAL A 33 6.88 -6.00 -6.98
N ILE A 34 5.87 -5.56 -6.22
CA ILE A 34 4.64 -4.93 -6.73
C ILE A 34 4.96 -3.44 -7.06
N SER A 35 6.21 -3.10 -7.40
CA SER A 35 6.57 -1.73 -7.79
C SER A 35 6.20 -1.47 -9.26
N LYS A 36 4.92 -1.17 -9.51
CA LYS A 36 4.51 -0.66 -10.84
C LYS A 36 3.14 0.02 -10.88
N TYR A 37 2.89 1.10 -10.13
CA TYR A 37 1.59 1.79 -10.20
C TYR A 37 1.64 3.29 -10.44
N TYR A 38 2.35 3.68 -11.51
CA TYR A 38 1.83 4.71 -12.42
C TYR A 38 1.11 4.00 -13.57
N LYS A 39 -0.15 3.58 -13.38
CA LYS A 39 -0.93 3.02 -14.50
C LYS A 39 -1.21 4.06 -15.60
N SER A 40 -1.03 5.34 -15.29
CA SER A 40 -1.43 6.45 -16.16
C SER A 40 -0.65 7.73 -15.86
N SER A 41 -0.55 8.61 -16.86
CA SER A 41 0.01 9.96 -16.72
C SER A 41 -0.70 10.79 -15.64
N ILE A 42 -2.02 10.56 -15.44
CA ILE A 42 -2.82 11.25 -14.43
C ILE A 42 -2.39 10.87 -13.00
N SER A 43 -2.10 9.59 -12.74
CA SER A 43 -1.62 9.13 -11.43
C SER A 43 -0.28 9.77 -11.07
N LYS A 44 0.61 9.92 -12.06
CA LYS A 44 1.90 10.60 -11.89
C LYS A 44 1.73 12.07 -11.53
N LYS A 45 0.84 12.77 -12.22
CA LYS A 45 0.54 14.17 -11.92
C LYS A 45 -0.02 14.34 -10.52
N ILE A 46 -0.97 13.48 -10.11
CA ILE A 46 -1.57 13.52 -8.77
C ILE A 46 -0.53 13.25 -7.69
N TRP A 47 0.33 12.25 -7.88
CA TRP A 47 1.43 11.96 -6.95
C TRP A 47 2.37 13.16 -6.78
N GLN A 48 2.72 13.83 -7.88
CA GLN A 48 3.59 15.01 -7.83
C GLN A 48 2.93 16.15 -7.04
N LEU A 49 1.67 16.47 -7.33
CA LEU A 49 0.90 17.50 -6.60
C LEU A 49 0.77 17.18 -5.10
N ALA A 50 0.51 15.91 -4.78
CA ALA A 50 0.44 15.41 -3.42
C ALA A 50 1.78 15.57 -2.68
N ASN A 51 2.87 15.13 -3.31
CA ASN A 51 4.21 15.21 -2.74
C ASN A 51 4.67 16.67 -2.54
N ASP A 52 4.37 17.54 -3.49
CA ASP A 52 4.68 18.97 -3.39
C ASP A 52 3.86 19.66 -2.29
N SER A 53 2.61 19.24 -2.09
CA SER A 53 1.79 19.69 -0.96
C SER A 53 2.41 19.30 0.38
N ILE A 54 2.84 18.04 0.53
CA ILE A 54 3.53 17.56 1.74
C ILE A 54 4.81 18.37 2.00
N LYS A 55 5.65 18.59 0.98
CA LYS A 55 6.86 19.40 1.10
C LYS A 55 6.54 20.84 1.52
N SER A 56 5.50 21.42 0.93
CA SER A 56 5.03 22.77 1.28
C SER A 56 4.60 22.84 2.74
N TRP A 57 3.79 21.89 3.21
CA TRP A 57 3.33 21.82 4.61
C TRP A 57 4.49 21.67 5.61
N LYS A 58 5.47 20.82 5.29
CA LYS A 58 6.71 20.69 6.08
C LYS A 58 7.49 22.02 6.14
N LYS A 59 7.65 22.69 5.00
CA LYS A 59 8.34 23.99 4.89
C LYS A 59 7.60 25.10 5.66
N SER A 60 6.27 25.08 5.65
CA SER A 60 5.41 26.01 6.39
C SER A 60 5.28 25.69 7.88
N ASN A 61 5.94 24.63 8.36
CA ASN A 61 5.96 24.23 9.77
C ASN A 61 4.56 24.04 10.37
N LEU A 62 3.63 23.49 9.59
CA LEU A 62 2.28 23.19 10.07
C LEU A 62 2.34 22.15 11.18
N GLN A 63 1.54 22.29 12.23
CA GLN A 63 1.71 21.54 13.48
C GLN A 63 1.74 20.01 13.29
N SER A 64 0.86 19.46 12.45
CA SER A 64 0.82 18.03 12.12
C SER A 64 1.97 17.55 11.24
N TRP A 65 2.75 18.49 10.69
CA TRP A 65 3.88 18.27 9.78
C TRP A 65 5.16 18.94 10.29
N LYS A 66 5.15 19.43 11.53
CA LYS A 66 6.29 20.08 12.16
C LYS A 66 7.37 19.02 12.29
N TYR A 67 8.40 19.17 11.46
CA TYR A 67 9.53 18.27 11.41
C TYR A 67 10.19 18.21 12.79
N ASP A 68 10.08 17.07 13.44
CA ASP A 68 10.97 16.71 14.53
C ASP A 68 12.01 15.77 13.92
N PRO A 69 13.28 16.20 13.79
CA PRO A 69 14.35 15.37 13.26
C PRO A 69 14.51 14.03 14.00
N SER A 70 13.99 13.93 15.23
CA SER A 70 14.00 12.70 16.03
C SER A 70 12.82 11.75 15.76
N LYS A 71 11.74 12.21 15.09
CA LYS A 71 10.49 11.45 14.88
C LYS A 71 10.34 10.83 13.49
N GLY A 72 11.33 11.02 12.63
CA GLY A 72 11.55 10.27 11.41
C GLY A 72 11.02 10.81 10.10
N GLU A 73 11.24 10.03 9.03
CA GLU A 73 11.04 10.46 7.64
C GLU A 73 9.67 10.01 7.13
N ASN A 74 8.80 10.99 6.81
CA ASN A 74 7.52 10.75 6.13
C ASN A 74 7.71 10.83 4.62
N VAL A 75 7.46 9.72 3.93
CA VAL A 75 7.56 9.57 2.47
C VAL A 75 6.19 9.23 1.90
N LEU A 76 5.80 9.87 0.80
CA LEU A 76 4.60 9.48 0.05
C LEU A 76 4.86 8.19 -0.72
N ASP A 77 4.07 7.14 -0.47
CA ASP A 77 4.13 5.89 -1.22
C ASP A 77 3.93 6.15 -2.73
N THR A 78 4.56 5.34 -3.56
CA THR A 78 4.49 5.49 -5.02
C THR A 78 3.14 5.10 -5.62
N THR A 79 2.28 4.41 -4.86
CA THR A 79 0.97 3.94 -5.29
C THR A 79 -0.06 5.05 -5.16
N VAL A 80 -0.75 5.32 -6.28
CA VAL A 80 -1.91 6.22 -6.31
C VAL A 80 -3.11 5.48 -6.87
N CYS A 81 -4.14 5.32 -6.03
CA CYS A 81 -5.42 4.79 -6.46
C CYS A 81 -6.35 5.95 -6.81
N VAL A 82 -6.74 6.08 -8.08
CA VAL A 82 -7.66 7.13 -8.54
C VAL A 82 -8.96 6.48 -8.96
N ASN A 83 -10.10 7.02 -8.52
CA ASN A 83 -11.41 6.51 -8.92
C ASN A 83 -11.66 6.70 -10.43
N ASN A 84 -12.67 6.02 -10.97
CA ASN A 84 -12.95 6.05 -12.42
C ASN A 84 -13.26 7.47 -12.94
N ASN A 85 -13.88 8.29 -12.09
CA ASN A 85 -14.19 9.69 -12.41
C ASN A 85 -12.97 10.62 -12.35
N GLY A 86 -11.79 10.14 -11.94
CA GLY A 86 -10.57 10.94 -11.92
C GLY A 86 -10.58 12.10 -10.92
N ASN A 87 -11.45 12.05 -9.91
CA ASN A 87 -11.70 13.16 -8.98
C ASN A 87 -11.50 12.82 -7.50
N LYS A 88 -11.18 11.56 -7.19
CA LYS A 88 -10.80 11.12 -5.85
C LYS A 88 -9.57 10.25 -5.94
N ALA A 89 -8.64 10.43 -5.00
CA ALA A 89 -7.40 9.69 -4.93
C ALA A 89 -7.14 9.19 -3.51
N VAL A 90 -6.59 7.99 -3.41
CA VAL A 90 -6.11 7.41 -2.16
C VAL A 90 -4.65 7.01 -2.35
N MET A 91 -3.84 7.40 -1.38
CA MET A 91 -2.39 7.21 -1.29
C MET A 91 -2.04 6.84 0.16
N ALA A 92 -0.77 6.53 0.40
CA ALA A 92 -0.25 6.25 1.74
C ALA A 92 0.97 7.12 2.03
N ILE A 93 1.11 7.56 3.28
CA ILE A 93 2.34 8.17 3.82
C ILE A 93 3.03 7.12 4.67
N LEU A 94 4.22 6.72 4.25
CA LEU A 94 5.09 5.79 4.97
C LEU A 94 5.94 6.59 5.92
N SER A 95 5.96 6.22 7.20
CA SER A 95 6.67 6.97 8.24
C SER A 95 7.47 6.02 9.11
N HIS A 96 8.74 6.37 9.32
CA HIS A 96 9.55 5.76 10.36
C HIS A 96 9.48 6.59 11.64
N ASP A 97 9.54 5.92 12.79
CA ASP A 97 9.97 6.59 14.02
C ASP A 97 11.47 6.25 14.25
N PHE A 98 12.33 7.27 14.16
CA PHE A 98 13.78 7.14 14.39
C PHE A 98 14.18 7.40 15.84
N SER A 99 13.22 7.56 16.76
CA SER A 99 13.55 7.69 18.18
C SER A 99 14.34 6.45 18.63
N PRO A 100 15.36 6.58 19.49
CA PRO A 100 16.17 5.42 19.94
C PRO A 100 15.36 4.30 20.61
N ASN A 101 14.19 4.66 21.15
CA ASN A 101 13.24 3.74 21.78
C ASN A 101 12.05 3.38 20.88
N ALA A 102 12.02 3.88 19.65
CA ALA A 102 10.99 3.59 18.68
C ALA A 102 10.99 2.08 18.37
N LYS A 103 9.80 1.48 18.44
CA LYS A 103 9.55 0.07 18.13
C LYS A 103 8.35 -0.09 17.22
N LEU A 104 7.97 1.00 16.55
CA LEU A 104 6.77 1.11 15.74
C LEU A 104 7.09 1.90 14.47
N GLU A 105 6.42 1.53 13.40
CA GLU A 105 6.31 2.34 12.18
C GLU A 105 4.87 2.84 12.03
N ALA A 106 4.64 3.73 11.08
CA ALA A 106 3.30 4.20 10.77
C ALA A 106 3.04 4.26 9.25
N ILE A 107 1.83 3.87 8.87
CA ILE A 107 1.29 4.08 7.53
C ILE A 107 0.05 4.97 7.67
N GLY A 108 0.17 6.22 7.24
CA GLY A 108 -0.92 7.18 7.22
C GLY A 108 -1.72 7.07 5.92
N PHE A 109 -3.05 7.05 6.02
CA PHE A 109 -3.90 7.22 4.84
C PHE A 109 -3.76 8.66 4.34
N PHE A 110 -3.66 8.82 3.02
CA PHE A 110 -3.57 10.14 2.41
C PHE A 110 -4.58 10.27 1.28
N TYR A 111 -5.49 11.22 1.42
CA TYR A 111 -6.62 11.38 0.52
C TYR A 111 -6.43 12.63 -0.35
N GLY A 112 -6.90 12.51 -1.59
CA GLY A 112 -6.99 13.61 -2.53
C GLY A 112 -8.40 13.70 -3.11
N PHE A 113 -8.88 14.91 -3.33
CA PHE A 113 -10.14 15.16 -4.01
C PHE A 113 -10.02 16.37 -4.93
N LYS A 114 -10.71 16.30 -6.07
CA LYS A 114 -10.69 17.34 -7.10
C LYS A 114 -11.99 18.13 -7.07
N ILE A 115 -11.92 19.42 -6.81
CA ILE A 115 -13.06 20.36 -6.84
C ILE A 115 -12.72 21.49 -7.78
N LYS A 116 -13.60 21.75 -8.76
CA LYS A 116 -13.44 22.83 -9.74
C LYS A 116 -12.04 22.83 -10.36
N GLU A 117 -11.60 21.66 -10.84
CA GLU A 117 -10.29 21.42 -11.45
C GLU A 117 -9.05 21.43 -10.54
N GLU A 118 -9.19 21.83 -9.27
CA GLU A 118 -8.09 21.89 -8.30
C GLU A 118 -8.06 20.67 -7.39
N TRP A 119 -6.86 20.15 -7.11
CA TRP A 119 -6.65 19.06 -6.18
C TRP A 119 -6.38 19.56 -4.76
N TYR A 120 -7.08 18.97 -3.82
CA TYR A 120 -6.94 19.21 -2.40
C TYR A 120 -6.57 17.91 -1.71
N PHE A 121 -5.63 17.99 -0.76
CA PHE A 121 -5.09 16.82 -0.09
C PHE A 121 -5.22 16.94 1.43
N PHE A 122 -5.38 15.81 2.10
CA PHE A 122 -5.48 15.75 3.55
C PHE A 122 -5.13 14.36 4.09
N THR A 123 -4.72 14.32 5.35
CA THR A 123 -4.41 13.07 6.07
C THR A 123 -5.66 12.41 6.61
N GLY A 124 -5.71 11.09 6.52
CA GLY A 124 -6.73 10.24 7.10
C GLY A 124 -6.31 9.61 8.43
N ALA A 125 -6.82 8.40 8.67
CA ALA A 125 -6.37 7.55 9.78
C ALA A 125 -4.90 7.14 9.61
N THR A 126 -4.31 6.60 10.68
CA THR A 126 -2.93 6.08 10.67
C THR A 126 -2.92 4.68 11.25
N CYS A 127 -2.32 3.73 10.53
CA CYS A 127 -2.02 2.39 11.01
C CYS A 127 -0.66 2.41 11.70
N TYR A 128 -0.61 2.08 12.99
CA TYR A 128 0.63 1.89 13.72
C TYR A 128 1.07 0.43 13.66
N LEU A 129 2.34 0.21 13.33
CA LEU A 129 2.90 -1.10 13.03
C LEU A 129 3.99 -1.46 14.04
N PRO A 130 3.70 -2.27 15.08
CA PRO A 130 4.72 -2.75 15.99
C PRO A 130 5.76 -3.61 15.26
N ARG A 131 7.04 -3.22 15.28
CA ARG A 131 8.13 -3.90 14.55
C ARG A 131 8.27 -5.38 14.92
N LYS A 132 7.94 -5.73 16.18
CA LYS A 132 7.94 -7.11 16.70
C LYS A 132 7.11 -8.10 15.88
N ASN A 133 6.14 -7.61 15.10
CA ASN A 133 5.28 -8.45 14.26
C ASN A 133 5.90 -8.75 12.88
N TYR A 134 6.96 -8.03 12.49
CA TYR A 134 7.51 -8.05 11.13
C TYR A 134 9.00 -8.43 11.09
N THR A 135 9.76 -8.07 12.11
CA THR A 135 11.20 -8.34 12.19
C THR A 135 11.58 -8.88 13.58
N LYS A 136 12.65 -9.67 13.62
CA LYS A 136 13.25 -10.16 14.87
C LYS A 136 13.99 -9.06 15.62
N ASP A 137 14.61 -8.13 14.89
CA ASP A 137 15.28 -6.97 15.46
C ASP A 137 14.32 -5.78 15.47
N ILE A 138 13.77 -5.49 16.64
CA ILE A 138 12.80 -4.39 16.84
C ILE A 138 13.44 -3.00 16.86
N HIS A 139 14.77 -2.91 16.88
CA HIS A 139 15.49 -1.64 16.91
C HIS A 139 15.89 -1.15 15.51
N THR A 140 15.92 -2.05 14.53
CA THR A 140 16.08 -1.70 13.12
C THR A 140 14.72 -1.34 12.51
N PRO A 141 14.57 -0.13 11.93
CA PRO A 141 13.37 0.24 11.20
C PRO A 141 13.10 -0.67 10.00
N LEU A 142 11.83 -0.84 9.65
CA LEU A 142 11.47 -1.48 8.38
C LEU A 142 11.93 -0.60 7.22
N SER A 143 12.31 -1.21 6.10
CA SER A 143 12.57 -0.46 4.87
C SER A 143 11.26 0.09 4.29
N PHE A 144 11.35 1.18 3.52
CA PHE A 144 10.18 1.70 2.79
C PHE A 144 9.59 0.69 1.80
N ALA A 145 10.40 -0.25 1.29
CA ALA A 145 9.90 -1.34 0.46
C ALA A 145 9.02 -2.32 1.26
N GLU A 146 9.42 -2.66 2.49
CA GLU A 146 8.59 -3.48 3.38
C GLU A 146 7.32 -2.74 3.80
N LEU A 147 7.42 -1.44 4.10
CA LEU A 147 6.25 -0.62 4.40
C LEU A 147 5.29 -0.49 3.22
N HIS A 148 5.81 -0.41 1.99
CA HIS A 148 5.01 -0.42 0.78
C HIS A 148 4.21 -1.72 0.65
N GLU A 149 4.83 -2.88 0.86
CA GLU A 149 4.13 -4.17 0.81
C GLU A 149 3.04 -4.27 1.89
N ILE A 150 3.31 -3.76 3.09
CA ILE A 150 2.29 -3.66 4.14
C ILE A 150 1.18 -2.69 3.72
N ALA A 151 1.51 -1.55 3.09
CA ALA A 151 0.52 -0.61 2.57
C ALA A 151 -0.36 -1.26 1.48
N MET A 152 0.21 -2.06 0.58
CA MET A 152 -0.55 -2.81 -0.43
C MET A 152 -1.59 -3.73 0.20
N LYS A 153 -1.26 -4.34 1.34
CA LYS A 153 -2.15 -5.25 2.07
C LYS A 153 -3.16 -4.54 2.97
N GLU A 154 -2.73 -3.56 3.75
CA GLU A 154 -3.52 -2.98 4.84
C GLU A 154 -4.23 -1.69 4.43
N VAL A 155 -3.62 -0.91 3.53
CA VAL A 155 -4.24 0.27 2.94
C VAL A 155 -4.92 -0.15 1.66
N PHE A 156 -4.18 -0.54 0.61
CA PHE A 156 -4.73 -0.61 -0.75
C PHE A 156 -5.62 -1.82 -1.07
N SER A 157 -5.70 -2.85 -0.22
CA SER A 157 -6.45 -4.09 -0.51
C SER A 157 -7.96 -3.91 -0.69
N GLY A 158 -8.56 -2.90 -0.06
CA GLY A 158 -9.98 -2.56 -0.28
C GLY A 158 -10.21 -1.80 -1.60
N TYR A 159 -9.19 -1.10 -2.08
CA TYR A 159 -9.23 -0.14 -3.18
C TYR A 159 -8.86 -0.77 -4.52
N LEU A 160 -8.05 -1.83 -4.47
CA LEU A 160 -7.55 -2.55 -5.63
C LEU A 160 -8.09 -3.96 -5.64
N VAL A 161 -8.79 -4.32 -6.71
CA VAL A 161 -9.23 -5.70 -6.97
C VAL A 161 -8.18 -6.36 -7.84
N GLU A 162 -7.59 -7.45 -7.35
CA GLU A 162 -6.71 -8.27 -8.18
C GLU A 162 -7.53 -9.02 -9.23
N LYS A 163 -7.16 -8.82 -10.50
CA LYS A 163 -7.74 -9.45 -11.67
C LYS A 163 -6.77 -10.47 -12.22
N LYS A 164 -7.19 -11.73 -12.15
CA LYS A 164 -6.51 -12.87 -12.75
C LYS A 164 -7.04 -13.07 -14.17
N THR A 165 -6.18 -12.86 -15.15
CA THR A 165 -6.51 -13.00 -16.57
C THR A 165 -5.78 -14.20 -17.15
N LYS A 166 -6.50 -15.13 -17.78
CA LYS A 166 -5.87 -16.24 -18.50
C LYS A 166 -5.16 -15.68 -19.73
N LYS A 167 -3.86 -15.94 -19.87
CA LYS A 167 -3.14 -15.59 -21.11
C LYS A 167 -3.63 -16.51 -22.21
N ASP A 168 -3.91 -15.97 -23.39
CA ASP A 168 -4.17 -16.82 -24.54
C ASP A 168 -2.85 -17.32 -25.13
N MET A 169 -2.58 -18.61 -24.97
CA MET A 169 -1.40 -19.28 -25.50
C MET A 169 -1.75 -20.32 -26.57
N GLY A 170 -2.98 -20.28 -27.11
CA GLY A 170 -3.51 -21.28 -28.03
C GLY A 170 -4.08 -22.53 -27.32
N TRP A 171 -4.95 -23.25 -28.02
CA TRP A 171 -5.82 -24.28 -27.43
C TRP A 171 -5.07 -25.38 -26.65
N TRP A 172 -3.99 -25.94 -27.22
CA TRP A 172 -3.17 -26.97 -26.57
C TRP A 172 -2.57 -26.49 -25.25
N LYS A 173 -1.88 -25.34 -25.24
CA LYS A 173 -1.22 -24.82 -24.03
C LYS A 173 -2.26 -24.38 -22.99
N ASN A 174 -3.38 -23.83 -23.42
CA ASN A 174 -4.45 -23.40 -22.52
C ASN A 174 -5.11 -24.54 -21.75
N ILE A 175 -5.02 -25.80 -22.21
CA ILE A 175 -5.57 -27.00 -21.55
C ILE A 175 -4.53 -27.62 -20.59
N PHE A 176 -3.28 -27.77 -21.02
CA PHE A 176 -2.29 -28.55 -20.27
C PHE A 176 -1.32 -27.69 -19.43
N ALA A 177 -1.17 -26.41 -19.76
CA ALA A 177 -0.27 -25.49 -19.06
C ALA A 177 -0.84 -24.06 -19.08
N PRO A 178 -2.01 -23.81 -18.45
CA PRO A 178 -2.61 -22.48 -18.45
C PRO A 178 -1.71 -21.49 -17.71
N GLU A 179 -1.38 -20.39 -18.38
CA GLU A 179 -0.72 -19.25 -17.76
C GLU A 179 -1.70 -18.15 -17.43
N TYR A 180 -1.40 -17.41 -16.36
CA TYR A 180 -2.19 -16.27 -15.91
C TYR A 180 -1.33 -15.03 -15.83
N SER A 181 -1.92 -13.87 -16.12
CA SER A 181 -1.42 -12.57 -15.73
C SER A 181 -2.28 -12.01 -14.61
N TYR A 182 -1.67 -11.24 -13.72
CA TYR A 182 -2.33 -10.56 -12.63
C TYR A 182 -2.23 -9.06 -12.87
N SER A 183 -3.32 -8.34 -12.66
CA SER A 183 -3.33 -6.88 -12.69
C SER A 183 -4.32 -6.35 -11.66
N TYR A 184 -4.14 -5.12 -11.18
CA TYR A 184 -5.10 -4.53 -10.24
C TYR A 184 -6.08 -3.59 -10.94
N GLU A 185 -7.36 -3.73 -10.69
CA GLU A 185 -8.37 -2.76 -11.11
C GLU A 185 -8.86 -1.95 -9.91
N ILE A 186 -9.35 -0.73 -10.17
CA ILE A 186 -9.88 0.12 -9.11
C ILE A 186 -11.25 -0.41 -8.67
N ASN A 187 -11.43 -0.56 -7.36
CA ASN A 187 -12.71 -0.85 -6.74
C ASN A 187 -13.54 0.44 -6.60
N ASP A 188 -14.18 0.88 -7.69
CA ASP A 188 -14.93 2.16 -7.70
C ASP A 188 -16.10 2.15 -6.70
N LYS A 189 -16.69 0.97 -6.43
CA LYS A 189 -17.71 0.81 -5.40
C LYS A 189 -17.17 1.19 -4.02
N TRP A 190 -15.95 0.76 -3.70
CA TRP A 190 -15.31 1.14 -2.44
C TRP A 190 -15.15 2.65 -2.34
N PHE A 191 -14.72 3.32 -3.42
CA PHE A 191 -14.58 4.79 -3.43
C PHE A 191 -15.92 5.47 -3.16
N ASP A 192 -16.98 4.99 -3.80
CA ASP A 192 -18.32 5.51 -3.60
C ASP A 192 -18.82 5.29 -2.18
N ASP A 193 -18.73 4.08 -1.65
CA ASP A 193 -19.14 3.79 -0.28
C ASP A 193 -18.32 4.63 0.71
N HIS A 194 -16.99 4.56 0.63
CA HIS A 194 -16.12 5.27 1.56
C HIS A 194 -16.38 6.76 1.57
N PHE A 195 -16.38 7.43 0.41
CA PHE A 195 -16.55 8.88 0.30
C PHE A 195 -18.02 9.34 0.30
N LYS A 196 -19.01 8.45 0.47
CA LYS A 196 -20.42 8.84 0.61
C LYS A 196 -21.04 8.42 1.93
N THR A 197 -20.45 7.47 2.67
CA THR A 197 -21.07 6.95 3.90
C THR A 197 -20.18 7.05 5.13
N SER A 198 -18.86 7.06 4.96
CA SER A 198 -17.93 6.96 6.09
C SER A 198 -17.43 8.30 6.63
N TRP A 199 -17.90 9.40 6.03
CA TRP A 199 -17.48 10.76 6.38
C TRP A 199 -18.68 11.62 6.72
N GLY A 200 -18.43 12.57 7.61
CA GLY A 200 -19.44 13.49 8.10
C GLY A 200 -18.85 14.46 9.10
N TYR A 201 -19.72 15.20 9.75
CA TYR A 201 -19.35 16.15 10.79
C TYR A 201 -20.38 16.07 11.92
N TYR A 202 -19.97 16.47 13.12
CA TYR A 202 -20.88 16.54 14.26
C TYR A 202 -21.53 17.92 14.31
N LYS A 203 -22.84 17.95 14.51
CA LYS A 203 -23.61 19.17 14.79
C LYS A 203 -24.62 18.85 15.88
N ASN A 204 -24.52 19.57 17.01
CA ASN A 204 -25.35 19.34 18.21
C ASN A 204 -25.35 17.85 18.62
N ASP A 205 -24.15 17.28 18.79
CA ASP A 205 -23.89 15.88 19.16
C ASP A 205 -24.45 14.81 18.22
N LYS A 206 -24.92 15.20 17.03
CA LYS A 206 -25.36 14.29 15.98
C LYS A 206 -24.36 14.22 14.86
N PHE A 207 -23.99 13.01 14.47
CA PHE A 207 -23.21 12.79 13.25
C PHE A 207 -24.10 13.02 12.03
N ILE A 208 -23.68 13.92 11.15
CA ILE A 208 -24.38 14.26 9.92
C ILE A 208 -23.51 13.84 8.74
N THR A 209 -24.06 12.97 7.90
CA THR A 209 -23.50 12.64 6.58
C THR A 209 -24.03 13.65 5.56
N PRO A 210 -23.16 14.31 4.77
CA PRO A 210 -23.60 15.18 3.69
C PRO A 210 -24.53 14.48 2.69
N SER A 211 -25.53 15.20 2.21
CA SER A 211 -26.57 14.68 1.30
C SER A 211 -26.45 15.22 -0.13
N THR A 212 -25.75 16.34 -0.31
CA THR A 212 -25.54 16.97 -1.62
C THR A 212 -24.07 17.07 -1.97
N GLN A 213 -23.75 17.16 -3.27
CA GLN A 213 -22.36 17.34 -3.72
C GLN A 213 -21.72 18.60 -3.12
N ARG A 214 -22.49 19.68 -2.96
CA ARG A 214 -22.00 20.93 -2.36
C ARG A 214 -21.61 20.75 -0.89
N GLU A 215 -22.38 20.00 -0.12
CA GLU A 215 -22.06 19.71 1.27
C GLU A 215 -20.83 18.79 1.37
N TRP A 216 -20.71 17.81 0.47
CA TRP A 216 -19.53 16.97 0.35
C TRP A 216 -18.27 17.78 0.03
N ASP A 217 -18.34 18.65 -0.99
CA ASP A 217 -17.27 19.55 -1.38
C ASP A 217 -16.83 20.44 -0.21
N SER A 218 -17.80 21.00 0.53
CA SER A 218 -17.52 21.82 1.70
C SER A 218 -16.82 21.03 2.81
N LEU A 219 -17.26 19.80 3.09
CA LEU A 219 -16.63 18.93 4.08
C LEU A 219 -15.18 18.61 3.69
N TYR A 220 -14.94 18.28 2.42
CA TYR A 220 -13.60 17.95 1.96
C TYR A 220 -12.67 19.16 2.03
N ILE A 221 -13.13 20.33 1.60
CA ILE A 221 -12.37 21.58 1.73
C ILE A 221 -12.04 21.84 3.20
N ASP A 222 -13.00 21.66 4.11
CA ASP A 222 -12.76 21.80 5.55
C ASP A 222 -11.65 20.87 6.05
N LYS A 223 -11.65 19.60 5.63
CA LYS A 223 -10.59 18.63 5.95
C LYS A 223 -9.23 18.99 5.33
N ALA A 224 -9.19 19.47 4.10
CA ALA A 224 -7.94 19.94 3.49
C ALA A 224 -7.37 21.17 4.22
N LEU A 225 -8.24 22.10 4.59
CA LEU A 225 -7.85 23.30 5.31
C LEU A 225 -7.56 23.04 6.79
N SER A 226 -8.05 21.93 7.38
CA SER A 226 -7.76 21.62 8.78
C SER A 226 -6.28 21.39 9.05
N VAL A 227 -5.49 21.00 8.05
CA VAL A 227 -4.03 20.88 8.15
C VAL A 227 -3.36 22.23 8.49
N TRP A 228 -4.03 23.35 8.18
CA TRP A 228 -3.56 24.71 8.43
C TRP A 228 -4.11 25.33 9.72
N ARG A 229 -5.04 24.65 10.41
CA ARG A 229 -5.59 25.14 11.68
C ARG A 229 -4.59 24.85 12.81
N LYS A 230 -4.32 25.86 13.62
CA LYS A 230 -3.49 25.79 14.83
C LYS A 230 -4.31 25.25 16.00
#